data_AF-A0A3M3W1G6-F1
#
_entry.id   AF-A0A3M3W1G6-F1
#
_cell.length_a   1.000
_cell.length_b   1.000
_cell.length_c   1.000
_cell.angle_alpha   90.00
_cell.angle_beta   90.00
_cell.angle_gamma   90.00
#
_symmetry.space_group_name_H-M   'P 1'
#
loop_
_entity.id
_entity.type
_entity.pdbx_description
1 polymer ?
#
loop_
_entity_poly.entity_id
_entity_poly.type
_entity_poly.pdbx_seq_one_letter_code
_entity_poly.pdbx_strand_id
1 'polypeptide(L)'
;MYQLIEATGREVRNGVSHGPALPGLQSIPTLDPCQVSNYKQRYSYDAAGNLLQMRHEGAQNFTRNMHVAPDSNRSLPDDDGDVDLATSFDANGNLLQLVRGQAMGWDVRNQLQHITIVQRKDWPNDDERYVYDGQGQRCRKISTAQASDRTLTNEVHYLPGLEIRTTADGETLHVITAQAGRNSVRVLHWKAGKPDGIANNQVRYSLGDHLGSSTLELDQQGGLISQESYYPFGSTAWWAARSAVEAKYKTVRYSGKERDASGLYYYGFRYYAPWLQRWINPDPAGDVDGLNFYAMVRNNPTAYTDPYGLTGEYRGRRDSVERDVLFDTGILARGRSEISKLPKTEPDHLNRAFKLAYSAWSESSKTLAAPAIAQLPELLMSYVLGDGAKERRGELAETYSTTACMLKDYNEGGGHYNQIAIMKNYSGTDAFIDLEDQHKRIFMVEDLLNVHVAGTSITLGHEVSHTVLNNKILDFGYLAAGLRDEKAAAISEDSYIQHLEGGLNSAMEYSYGRKNAHMFRSVERMIGKNVLSTERALRLFEVKSMQDMKIERLSDPAVRTNLLMNNADSLAMLSIMLAESTVKSSLRRWGKLF
;
A
#
# COMPACT_ATOMS: atom_id res chain seq x y z
N MET A 1 10.24 -14.57 -20.61
CA MET A 1 9.70 -13.28 -20.13
C MET A 1 9.46 -12.43 -21.38
N TYR A 2 8.29 -11.80 -21.54
CA TYR A 2 7.94 -11.08 -22.78
C TYR A 2 8.13 -9.56 -22.59
N GLN A 3 8.95 -8.94 -23.45
CA GLN A 3 9.15 -7.49 -23.54
C GLN A 3 8.40 -6.95 -24.77
N LEU A 4 7.95 -5.70 -24.72
CA LEU A 4 7.24 -5.06 -25.84
C LEU A 4 8.23 -4.68 -26.95
N ILE A 5 8.15 -5.33 -28.12
CA ILE A 5 9.06 -5.06 -29.24
C ILE A 5 8.44 -4.20 -30.35
N GLU A 6 7.11 -4.15 -30.44
CA GLU A 6 6.38 -3.34 -31.42
C GLU A 6 5.04 -2.90 -30.85
N ALA A 7 4.61 -1.69 -31.16
CA ALA A 7 3.28 -1.17 -30.87
C ALA A 7 2.77 -0.28 -32.00
N THR A 8 1.46 -0.27 -32.21
CA THR A 8 0.80 0.62 -33.18
C THR A 8 -0.36 1.34 -32.52
N GLY A 9 -0.65 2.55 -32.96
CA GLY A 9 -1.77 3.32 -32.42
C GLY A 9 -2.06 4.57 -33.23
N ARG A 10 -2.71 5.54 -32.58
CA ARG A 10 -3.00 6.85 -33.15
C ARG A 10 -2.36 7.94 -32.30
N GLU A 11 -1.90 8.99 -32.97
CA GLU A 11 -1.31 10.18 -32.36
C GLU A 11 -1.86 11.44 -33.02
N VAL A 12 -1.60 12.59 -32.38
CA VAL A 12 -1.86 13.89 -32.99
C VAL A 12 -0.99 14.08 -34.25
N ARG A 13 -1.54 14.66 -35.30
CA ARG A 13 -0.79 14.94 -36.54
C ARG A 13 0.12 16.16 -36.41
N ASN A 14 -0.35 17.21 -35.72
CA ASN A 14 0.35 18.49 -35.58
C ASN A 14 0.65 18.77 -34.10
N GLY A 15 1.85 19.27 -33.80
CA GLY A 15 2.24 19.58 -32.42
C GLY A 15 2.58 18.34 -31.58
N VAL A 16 3.15 17.32 -32.21
CA VAL A 16 3.69 16.13 -31.53
C VAL A 16 4.83 16.56 -30.61
N SER A 17 4.91 15.93 -29.44
CA SER A 17 6.05 16.08 -28.52
C SER A 17 6.63 14.70 -28.22
N HIS A 18 7.93 14.55 -28.47
CA HIS A 18 8.67 13.32 -28.16
C HIS A 18 9.55 13.44 -26.91
N GLY A 19 9.59 14.64 -26.30
CA GLY A 19 10.35 14.94 -25.09
C GLY A 19 9.45 15.02 -23.85
N PRO A 20 9.85 15.81 -22.83
CA PRO A 20 9.09 15.93 -21.58
C PRO A 20 7.74 16.63 -21.74
N ALA A 21 7.56 17.50 -22.75
CA ALA A 21 6.33 18.29 -22.92
C ALA A 21 5.13 17.45 -23.40
N LEU A 22 3.91 17.93 -23.10
CA LEU A 22 2.68 17.40 -23.69
C LEU A 22 2.59 17.81 -25.16
N PRO A 23 1.88 17.04 -26.02
CA PRO A 23 1.52 17.51 -27.35
C PRO A 23 0.60 18.73 -27.28
N GLY A 24 0.48 19.46 -28.38
CA GLY A 24 -0.42 20.61 -28.49
C GLY A 24 -1.88 20.24 -28.17
N LEU A 25 -2.52 21.03 -27.30
CA LEU A 25 -3.91 20.81 -26.89
C LEU A 25 -4.87 20.97 -28.08
N GLN A 26 -5.68 19.94 -28.33
CA GLN A 26 -6.72 19.95 -29.35
C GLN A 26 -8.09 20.34 -28.75
N SER A 27 -9.00 20.84 -29.59
CA SER A 27 -10.36 21.22 -29.18
C SER A 27 -11.35 20.05 -29.33
N ILE A 28 -12.37 20.01 -28.46
CA ILE A 28 -13.51 19.10 -28.54
C ILE A 28 -14.80 19.91 -28.80
N PRO A 29 -15.69 19.49 -29.72
CA PRO A 29 -15.59 18.30 -30.57
C PRO A 29 -14.48 18.45 -31.61
N THR A 30 -13.92 17.34 -32.08
CA THR A 30 -12.88 17.33 -33.12
C THR A 30 -13.43 17.98 -34.38
N LEU A 31 -13.02 19.23 -34.64
CA LEU A 31 -13.52 20.02 -35.78
C LEU A 31 -12.91 19.58 -37.11
N ASP A 32 -11.75 18.90 -37.08
CA ASP A 32 -11.03 18.43 -38.28
C ASP A 32 -10.66 16.93 -38.16
N PRO A 33 -11.21 16.05 -39.01
CA PRO A 33 -10.86 14.63 -39.02
C PRO A 33 -9.40 14.33 -39.41
N CYS A 34 -8.65 15.31 -39.93
CA CYS A 34 -7.21 15.18 -40.25
C CYS A 34 -6.29 15.37 -39.04
N GLN A 35 -6.81 15.61 -37.83
CA GLN A 35 -5.99 15.88 -36.63
C GLN A 35 -5.21 14.68 -36.09
N VAL A 36 -5.48 13.47 -36.58
CA VAL A 36 -4.79 12.25 -36.14
C VAL A 36 -4.01 11.58 -37.27
N SER A 37 -2.98 10.84 -36.88
CA SER A 37 -2.23 9.93 -37.76
C SER A 37 -2.01 8.59 -37.06
N ASN A 38 -1.80 7.53 -37.84
CA ASN A 38 -1.40 6.24 -37.28
C ASN A 38 0.10 6.26 -37.04
N TYR A 39 0.54 5.64 -35.95
CA TYR A 39 1.95 5.44 -35.66
C TYR A 39 2.30 3.96 -35.49
N LYS A 40 3.59 3.67 -35.65
CA LYS A 40 4.25 2.42 -35.24
C LYS A 40 5.51 2.75 -34.45
N GLN A 41 5.68 2.11 -33.29
CA GLN A 41 6.91 2.15 -32.50
C GLN A 41 7.54 0.75 -32.46
N ARG A 42 8.85 0.66 -32.69
CA ARG A 42 9.64 -0.56 -32.53
C ARG A 42 10.72 -0.33 -31.47
N TYR A 43 10.94 -1.33 -30.62
CA TYR A 43 11.86 -1.25 -29.50
C TYR A 43 12.89 -2.37 -29.58
N SER A 44 14.14 -2.06 -29.27
CA SER A 44 15.23 -3.05 -29.14
C SER A 44 15.87 -2.93 -27.77
N TYR A 45 16.24 -4.07 -27.20
CA TYR A 45 16.79 -4.16 -25.85
C TYR A 45 18.10 -4.97 -25.85
N ASP A 46 18.96 -4.70 -24.89
CA ASP A 46 20.09 -5.58 -24.58
C ASP A 46 19.66 -6.79 -23.72
N ALA A 47 20.63 -7.66 -23.41
CA ALA A 47 20.39 -8.84 -22.58
C ALA A 47 20.01 -8.51 -21.12
N ALA A 48 20.33 -7.31 -20.63
CA ALA A 48 19.95 -6.82 -19.31
C ALA A 48 18.62 -6.06 -19.30
N GLY A 49 17.94 -5.99 -20.45
CA GLY A 49 16.66 -5.30 -20.61
C GLY A 49 16.76 -3.78 -20.64
N ASN A 50 17.93 -3.20 -20.91
CA ASN A 50 18.00 -1.76 -21.21
C ASN A 50 17.47 -1.52 -22.62
N LEU A 51 16.67 -0.46 -22.80
CA LEU A 51 16.29 0.01 -24.14
C LEU A 51 17.55 0.50 -24.86
N LEU A 52 17.83 -0.04 -26.04
CA LEU A 52 18.93 0.38 -26.92
C LEU A 52 18.46 1.38 -27.97
N GLN A 53 17.30 1.10 -28.57
CA GLN A 53 16.72 1.96 -29.60
C GLN A 53 15.20 1.87 -29.59
N MET A 54 14.56 3.02 -29.76
CA MET A 54 13.15 3.13 -30.14
C MET A 54 13.02 3.88 -31.46
N ARG A 55 12.36 3.26 -32.44
CA ARG A 55 12.06 3.85 -33.74
C ARG A 55 10.57 4.13 -33.83
N HIS A 56 10.22 5.39 -34.12
CA HIS A 56 8.85 5.83 -34.29
C HIS A 56 8.59 6.26 -35.73
N GLU A 57 7.58 5.66 -36.34
CA GLU A 57 7.09 5.93 -37.68
C GLU A 57 5.65 6.44 -37.57
N GLY A 58 5.38 7.70 -37.91
CA GLY A 58 4.11 8.36 -37.60
C GLY A 58 3.97 9.75 -38.22
N ALA A 59 3.35 10.69 -37.51
CA ALA A 59 3.23 12.08 -37.92
C ALA A 59 4.59 12.74 -38.14
N GLN A 60 5.52 12.50 -37.22
CA GLN A 60 6.92 12.91 -37.34
C GLN A 60 7.82 11.72 -37.02
N ASN A 61 8.49 11.19 -38.04
CA ASN A 61 9.42 10.08 -37.84
C ASN A 61 10.61 10.53 -36.98
N PHE A 62 10.98 9.72 -35.99
CA PHE A 62 12.22 9.92 -35.24
C PHE A 62 12.74 8.57 -34.71
N THR A 63 14.03 8.56 -34.39
CA THR A 63 14.67 7.42 -33.72
C THR A 63 15.38 7.94 -32.48
N ARG A 64 15.20 7.25 -31.36
CA ARG A 64 15.92 7.49 -30.12
C ARG A 64 16.85 6.32 -29.88
N ASN A 65 18.15 6.59 -29.93
CA ASN A 65 19.17 5.65 -29.47
C ASN A 65 19.49 5.96 -28.02
N MET A 66 19.88 4.94 -27.27
CA MET A 66 20.24 5.04 -25.86
C MET A 66 21.67 4.58 -25.67
N HIS A 67 22.49 5.41 -25.05
CA HIS A 67 23.81 5.06 -24.55
C HIS A 67 23.68 4.33 -23.20
N VAL A 68 24.03 3.06 -23.14
CA VAL A 68 24.02 2.24 -21.91
C VAL A 68 25.44 2.08 -21.38
N ALA A 69 25.63 2.25 -20.07
CA ALA A 69 26.92 2.05 -19.42
C ALA A 69 27.41 0.60 -19.61
N PRO A 70 28.73 0.38 -19.80
CA PRO A 70 29.28 -0.96 -19.99
C PRO A 70 29.22 -1.84 -18.72
N ASP A 71 29.11 -1.23 -17.55
CA ASP A 71 29.22 -1.87 -16.23
C ASP A 71 27.98 -1.68 -15.33
N SER A 72 26.92 -1.05 -15.84
CA SER A 72 25.67 -0.83 -15.08
C SER A 72 24.45 -0.66 -16.00
N ASN A 73 23.25 -0.56 -15.43
CA ASN A 73 22.01 -0.29 -16.16
C ASN A 73 21.71 1.21 -16.33
N ARG A 74 22.68 2.10 -16.07
CA ARG A 74 22.55 3.53 -16.32
C ARG A 74 22.54 3.77 -17.82
N SER A 75 21.57 4.54 -18.30
CA SER A 75 21.48 4.88 -19.71
C SER A 75 20.78 6.20 -19.96
N LEU A 76 21.22 6.93 -20.97
CA LEU A 76 20.64 8.18 -21.45
C LEU A 76 20.54 8.19 -22.98
N PRO A 77 19.69 9.04 -23.57
CA PRO A 77 19.63 9.17 -25.02
C PRO A 77 20.97 9.62 -25.61
N ASP A 78 21.28 9.17 -26.82
CA ASP A 78 22.36 9.76 -27.62
C ASP A 78 21.91 11.18 -28.04
N ASP A 79 22.56 12.21 -27.48
CA ASP A 79 22.42 13.61 -27.92
C ASP A 79 23.62 13.99 -28.83
N ASP A 80 23.69 15.24 -29.34
CA ASP A 80 24.76 15.73 -30.24
C ASP A 80 26.18 15.81 -29.61
N GLY A 81 26.47 15.03 -28.56
CA GLY A 81 27.78 14.95 -27.90
C GLY A 81 27.95 13.66 -27.08
N ASP A 82 29.19 13.36 -26.66
CA ASP A 82 29.48 12.17 -25.85
C ASP A 82 28.72 12.22 -24.51
N VAL A 83 27.94 11.18 -24.24
CA VAL A 83 27.21 11.02 -22.98
C VAL A 83 28.18 10.56 -21.90
N ASP A 84 28.55 11.46 -20.99
CA ASP A 84 29.30 11.08 -19.79
C ASP A 84 28.35 10.57 -18.70
N LEU A 85 28.11 9.26 -18.70
CA LEU A 85 27.28 8.59 -17.70
C LEU A 85 27.88 8.66 -16.28
N ALA A 86 29.19 8.89 -16.13
CA ALA A 86 29.84 8.97 -14.81
C ALA A 86 29.49 10.27 -14.08
N THR A 87 29.29 11.37 -14.82
CA THR A 87 28.89 12.67 -14.25
C THR A 87 27.38 12.94 -14.33
N SER A 88 26.65 12.13 -15.11
CA SER A 88 25.19 12.25 -15.25
C SER A 88 24.41 11.63 -14.09
N PHE A 89 25.02 10.74 -13.30
CA PHE A 89 24.39 10.08 -12.16
C PHE A 89 25.23 10.29 -10.89
N ASP A 90 24.59 10.36 -9.72
CA ASP A 90 25.31 10.34 -8.46
C ASP A 90 25.84 8.94 -8.11
N ALA A 91 26.54 8.83 -6.98
CA ALA A 91 27.08 7.55 -6.49
C ALA A 91 25.97 6.52 -6.18
N ASN A 92 24.78 6.98 -5.78
CA ASN A 92 23.62 6.12 -5.53
C ASN A 92 22.89 5.72 -6.83
N GLY A 93 23.24 6.32 -7.97
CA GLY A 93 22.62 6.04 -9.26
C GLY A 93 21.40 6.91 -9.57
N ASN A 94 21.19 8.01 -8.88
CA ASN A 94 20.14 8.98 -9.22
C ASN A 94 20.61 9.90 -10.35
N LEU A 95 19.72 10.19 -11.30
CA LEU A 95 20.02 11.09 -12.42
C LEU A 95 20.20 12.53 -11.94
N LEU A 96 21.27 13.21 -12.35
CA LEU A 96 21.61 14.57 -11.90
C LEU A 96 21.12 15.69 -12.84
N GLN A 97 20.80 15.37 -14.09
CA GLN A 97 20.18 16.31 -15.02
C GLN A 97 19.04 15.63 -15.77
N LEU A 98 17.84 16.22 -15.72
CA LEU A 98 16.65 15.65 -16.36
C LEU A 98 16.74 15.71 -17.89
N VAL A 99 17.11 16.90 -18.34
CA VAL A 99 17.56 17.24 -19.70
C VAL A 99 18.66 18.29 -19.53
N ARG A 100 19.43 18.55 -20.58
CA ARG A 100 20.51 19.53 -20.53
C ARG A 100 20.04 20.88 -19.95
N GLY A 101 20.71 21.31 -18.87
CA GLY A 101 20.40 22.57 -18.17
C GLY A 101 19.33 22.48 -17.08
N GLN A 102 18.71 21.31 -16.89
CA GLN A 102 17.76 21.06 -15.80
C GLN A 102 18.36 20.16 -14.73
N ALA A 103 19.12 20.77 -13.81
CA ALA A 103 19.78 20.07 -12.71
C ALA A 103 18.79 19.54 -11.68
N MET A 104 19.09 18.39 -11.10
CA MET A 104 18.30 17.71 -10.08
C MET A 104 19.12 17.49 -8.82
N GLY A 105 18.48 17.64 -7.66
CA GLY A 105 19.07 17.32 -6.37
C GLY A 105 18.28 16.25 -5.64
N TRP A 106 19.01 15.35 -4.99
CA TRP A 106 18.48 14.19 -4.29
C TRP A 106 18.89 14.22 -2.82
N ASP A 107 18.08 13.62 -1.95
CA ASP A 107 18.45 13.43 -0.56
C ASP A 107 19.15 12.07 -0.33
N VAL A 108 19.56 11.84 0.92
CA VAL A 108 20.22 10.60 1.34
C VAL A 108 19.33 9.36 1.26
N ARG A 109 18.02 9.52 1.05
CA ARG A 109 17.03 8.45 0.87
C ARG A 109 16.69 8.23 -0.61
N ASN A 110 17.44 8.83 -1.54
CA ASN A 110 17.19 8.81 -2.98
C ASN A 110 15.83 9.41 -3.36
N GLN A 111 15.37 10.42 -2.63
CA GLN A 111 14.15 11.17 -2.93
C GLN A 111 14.52 12.47 -3.65
N LEU A 112 13.79 12.78 -4.73
CA LEU A 112 14.04 13.97 -5.53
C LEU A 112 13.66 15.21 -4.71
N GLN A 113 14.64 16.01 -4.27
CA GLN A 113 14.38 17.22 -3.49
C GLN A 113 14.03 18.42 -4.37
N HIS A 114 14.72 18.58 -5.50
CA HIS A 114 14.44 19.69 -6.40
C HIS A 114 14.83 19.41 -7.86
N ILE A 115 14.18 20.14 -8.77
CA ILE A 115 14.54 20.26 -10.18
C ILE A 115 14.67 21.75 -10.49
N THR A 116 15.81 22.16 -11.04
CA THR A 116 15.99 23.48 -11.64
C THR A 116 15.36 23.45 -13.02
N ILE A 117 14.28 24.21 -13.24
CA ILE A 117 13.56 24.25 -14.53
C ILE A 117 14.24 25.24 -15.48
N VAL A 118 14.62 26.42 -14.97
CA VAL A 118 15.35 27.45 -15.72
C VAL A 118 16.49 27.96 -14.86
N GLN A 119 17.73 27.74 -15.31
CA GLN A 119 18.92 28.26 -14.66
C GLN A 119 19.20 29.71 -15.07
N ARG A 120 19.45 30.58 -14.11
CA ARG A 120 19.87 31.97 -14.33
C ARG A 120 21.21 32.21 -13.64
N LYS A 121 22.08 32.99 -14.29
CA LYS A 121 23.44 33.23 -13.82
C LYS A 121 23.48 34.15 -12.59
N ASP A 122 22.74 35.25 -12.67
CA ASP A 122 22.82 36.35 -11.70
C ASP A 122 21.49 36.56 -10.92
N TRP A 123 20.52 35.67 -11.13
CA TRP A 123 19.18 35.74 -10.53
C TRP A 123 18.76 34.38 -10.00
N PRO A 124 17.78 34.30 -9.09
CA PRO A 124 17.22 33.03 -8.67
C PRO A 124 16.70 32.21 -9.85
N ASN A 125 16.88 30.89 -9.76
CA ASN A 125 16.37 29.95 -10.74
C ASN A 125 14.84 29.84 -10.67
N ASP A 126 14.24 29.26 -11.71
CA ASP A 126 12.91 28.66 -11.59
C ASP A 126 13.11 27.22 -11.11
N ASP A 127 12.41 26.81 -10.06
CA ASP A 127 12.59 25.50 -9.45
C ASP A 127 11.26 24.81 -9.08
N GLU A 128 11.25 23.48 -9.13
CA GLU A 128 10.27 22.64 -8.43
C GLU A 128 10.96 21.95 -7.26
N ARG A 129 10.40 22.04 -6.06
CA ARG A 129 10.89 21.39 -4.84
C ARG A 129 9.83 20.46 -4.26
N TYR A 130 10.29 19.39 -3.62
CA TYR A 130 9.43 18.36 -3.08
C TYR A 130 9.79 18.08 -1.62
N VAL A 131 8.77 17.85 -0.81
CA VAL A 131 8.91 17.45 0.60
C VAL A 131 8.16 16.15 0.80
N TYR A 132 8.79 15.24 1.54
CA TYR A 132 8.29 13.90 1.81
C TYR A 132 8.05 13.71 3.30
N ASP A 133 7.13 12.83 3.65
CA ASP A 133 6.91 12.40 5.02
C ASP A 133 7.94 11.33 5.47
N GLY A 134 7.78 10.83 6.70
CA GLY A 134 8.63 9.78 7.25
C GLY A 134 8.59 8.48 6.42
N GLN A 135 7.49 8.18 5.74
CA GLN A 135 7.31 7.01 4.89
C GLN A 135 7.86 7.23 3.46
N GLY A 136 8.30 8.45 3.15
CA GLY A 136 8.80 8.82 1.84
C GLY A 136 7.72 9.13 0.80
N GLN A 137 6.49 9.36 1.24
CA GLN A 137 5.42 9.85 0.36
C GLN A 137 5.48 11.37 0.27
N ARG A 138 5.25 11.92 -0.93
CA ARG A 138 5.27 13.35 -1.18
C ARG A 138 4.09 14.02 -0.49
N CYS A 139 4.39 14.88 0.47
CA CYS A 139 3.38 15.65 1.21
C CYS A 139 3.28 17.10 0.74
N ARG A 140 4.32 17.63 0.07
CA ARG A 140 4.31 19.00 -0.49
C ARG A 140 5.11 19.12 -1.78
N LYS A 141 4.62 19.94 -2.70
CA LYS A 141 5.30 20.36 -3.94
C LYS A 141 5.27 21.89 -4.00
N ILE A 142 6.40 22.51 -4.30
CA ILE A 142 6.56 23.97 -4.38
C ILE A 142 7.17 24.27 -5.74
N SER A 143 6.52 25.13 -6.53
CA SER A 143 7.05 25.59 -7.81
C SER A 143 7.30 27.09 -7.73
N THR A 144 8.52 27.51 -8.04
CA THR A 144 8.90 28.93 -8.10
C THR A 144 9.26 29.34 -9.51
N ALA A 145 8.77 30.50 -9.94
CA ALA A 145 9.09 31.10 -11.22
C ALA A 145 9.39 32.59 -11.04
N GLN A 146 10.41 33.10 -11.72
CA GLN A 146 10.75 34.52 -11.69
C GLN A 146 9.97 35.29 -12.76
N ALA A 147 9.28 36.35 -12.36
CA ALA A 147 8.58 37.27 -13.26
C ALA A 147 8.82 38.72 -12.82
N SER A 148 9.30 39.59 -13.73
CA SER A 148 9.58 41.03 -13.54
C SER A 148 9.58 41.51 -12.08
N ASP A 149 10.74 41.39 -11.41
CA ASP A 149 11.04 41.81 -10.03
C ASP A 149 10.27 41.09 -8.90
N ARG A 150 9.58 39.99 -9.17
CA ARG A 150 8.97 39.13 -8.14
C ARG A 150 9.17 37.63 -8.41
N THR A 151 9.21 36.87 -7.32
CA THR A 151 9.13 35.40 -7.37
C THR A 151 7.67 34.99 -7.23
N LEU A 152 7.16 34.27 -8.24
CA LEU A 152 5.85 33.62 -8.21
C LEU A 152 6.01 32.25 -7.57
N THR A 153 5.26 31.98 -6.51
CA THR A 153 5.28 30.69 -5.81
C THR A 153 3.92 30.02 -5.91
N ASN A 154 3.90 28.79 -6.42
CA ASN A 154 2.74 27.89 -6.37
C ASN A 154 3.06 26.73 -5.43
N GLU A 155 2.07 26.27 -4.66
CA GLU A 155 2.24 25.16 -3.75
C GLU A 155 1.10 24.15 -3.85
N VAL A 156 1.44 22.89 -3.57
CA VAL A 156 0.49 21.79 -3.43
C VAL A 156 0.78 21.07 -2.12
N HIS A 157 -0.22 20.95 -1.25
CA HIS A 157 -0.20 20.07 -0.08
C HIS A 157 -1.03 18.83 -0.37
N TYR A 158 -0.45 17.66 -0.18
CA TYR A 158 -1.10 16.37 -0.38
C TYR A 158 -1.52 15.82 0.99
N LEU A 159 -2.83 15.61 1.16
CA LEU A 159 -3.47 15.10 2.37
C LEU A 159 -4.33 13.88 2.01
N PRO A 160 -4.72 13.04 3.00
CA PRO A 160 -5.64 11.93 2.75
C PRO A 160 -6.95 12.42 2.12
N GLY A 161 -7.21 12.02 0.87
CA GLY A 161 -8.43 12.39 0.12
C GLY A 161 -8.53 13.85 -0.32
N LEU A 162 -7.47 14.66 -0.15
CA LEU A 162 -7.51 16.10 -0.43
C LEU A 162 -6.15 16.63 -0.92
N GLU A 163 -6.16 17.40 -2.00
CA GLU A 163 -5.03 18.26 -2.37
C GLU A 163 -5.41 19.72 -2.14
N ILE A 164 -4.53 20.51 -1.51
CA ILE A 164 -4.71 21.97 -1.40
C ILE A 164 -3.68 22.60 -2.31
N ARG A 165 -4.16 23.29 -3.36
CA ARG A 165 -3.35 23.95 -4.39
C ARG A 165 -3.48 25.46 -4.23
N THR A 166 -2.37 26.14 -4.02
CA THR A 166 -2.30 27.59 -3.96
C THR A 166 -1.37 28.12 -5.04
N THR A 167 -1.68 29.28 -5.59
CA THR A 167 -0.90 29.89 -6.66
C THR A 167 -0.53 31.33 -6.33
N ALA A 168 0.48 31.85 -7.02
CA ALA A 168 1.00 33.19 -6.81
C ALA A 168 0.00 34.31 -7.15
N ASP A 169 -1.02 34.03 -7.97
CA ASP A 169 -2.10 34.95 -8.33
C ASP A 169 -3.29 34.93 -7.35
N GLY A 170 -3.19 34.15 -6.25
CA GLY A 170 -4.17 34.14 -5.18
C GLY A 170 -5.27 33.09 -5.32
N GLU A 171 -5.14 32.13 -6.25
CA GLU A 171 -6.01 30.95 -6.31
C GLU A 171 -5.78 30.08 -5.07
N THR A 172 -6.87 29.57 -4.50
CA THR A 172 -6.83 28.51 -3.49
C THR A 172 -7.87 27.46 -3.86
N LEU A 173 -7.39 26.35 -4.39
CA LEU A 173 -8.18 25.23 -4.90
C LEU A 173 -8.01 24.02 -4.00
N HIS A 174 -9.12 23.51 -3.48
CA HIS A 174 -9.20 22.21 -2.83
C HIS A 174 -9.64 21.17 -3.87
N VAL A 175 -8.82 20.15 -4.09
CA VAL A 175 -9.14 19.01 -4.95
C VAL A 175 -9.48 17.82 -4.07
N ILE A 176 -10.78 17.57 -3.90
CA ILE A 176 -11.26 16.42 -3.12
C ILE A 176 -11.19 15.19 -4.03
N THR A 177 -10.59 14.11 -3.54
CA THR A 177 -10.40 12.89 -4.32
C THR A 177 -11.15 11.73 -3.67
N ALA A 178 -11.96 11.04 -4.46
CA ALA A 178 -12.64 9.81 -4.07
C ALA A 178 -12.39 8.71 -5.10
N GLN A 179 -12.24 7.47 -4.64
CA GLN A 179 -12.10 6.31 -5.50
C GLN A 179 -13.48 5.68 -5.75
N ALA A 180 -13.79 5.40 -7.01
CA ALA A 180 -15.03 4.76 -7.46
C ALA A 180 -14.70 3.49 -8.25
N GLY A 181 -14.39 2.41 -7.53
CA GLY A 181 -13.92 1.16 -8.12
C GLY A 181 -12.57 1.35 -8.83
N ARG A 182 -12.52 1.09 -10.13
CA ARG A 182 -11.32 1.31 -10.97
C ARG A 182 -11.14 2.77 -11.42
N ASN A 183 -12.16 3.61 -11.25
CA ASN A 183 -12.18 5.00 -11.68
C ASN A 183 -11.97 5.93 -10.48
N SER A 184 -11.57 7.18 -10.76
CA SER A 184 -11.43 8.21 -9.73
C SER A 184 -12.38 9.37 -10.00
N VAL A 185 -12.84 9.99 -8.91
CA VAL A 185 -13.67 11.19 -8.94
C VAL A 185 -12.93 12.30 -8.23
N ARG A 186 -12.79 13.44 -8.90
CA ARG A 186 -12.18 14.65 -8.36
C ARG A 186 -13.21 15.76 -8.30
N VAL A 187 -13.29 16.48 -7.18
CA VAL A 187 -14.12 17.68 -7.05
C VAL A 187 -13.22 18.88 -6.90
N LEU A 188 -13.37 19.86 -7.79
CA LEU A 188 -12.62 21.11 -7.78
C LEU A 188 -13.42 22.16 -6.99
N HIS A 189 -13.00 22.43 -5.77
CA HIS A 189 -13.60 23.43 -4.89
C HIS A 189 -12.64 24.63 -4.71
N TRP A 190 -12.99 25.77 -5.29
CA TRP A 190 -12.25 27.01 -5.08
C TRP A 190 -12.72 27.72 -3.82
N LYS A 191 -11.78 27.94 -2.90
CA LYS A 191 -11.92 28.84 -1.75
C LYS A 191 -11.67 30.30 -2.17
N ALA A 192 -10.75 30.53 -3.10
CA ALA A 192 -10.42 31.84 -3.66
C ALA A 192 -9.89 31.71 -5.10
N GLY A 193 -9.99 32.80 -5.87
CA GLY A 193 -9.39 32.91 -7.22
C GLY A 193 -9.96 31.97 -8.28
N LYS A 194 -11.23 31.56 -8.17
CA LYS A 194 -11.89 30.68 -9.15
C LYS A 194 -11.81 31.29 -10.57
N PRO A 195 -11.32 30.56 -11.58
CA PRO A 195 -11.28 31.06 -12.94
C PRO A 195 -12.68 31.25 -13.53
N ASP A 196 -12.78 32.15 -14.51
CA ASP A 196 -13.97 32.27 -15.35
C ASP A 196 -14.12 31.03 -16.25
N GLY A 197 -15.38 30.68 -16.57
CA GLY A 197 -15.69 29.53 -17.42
C GLY A 197 -15.74 28.17 -16.71
N ILE A 198 -15.41 28.09 -15.42
CA ILE A 198 -15.59 26.88 -14.60
C ILE A 198 -16.51 27.17 -13.41
N ALA A 199 -17.49 26.30 -13.18
CA ALA A 199 -18.35 26.36 -12.01
C ALA A 199 -17.59 25.91 -10.75
N ASN A 200 -17.88 26.53 -9.61
CA ASN A 200 -17.32 26.03 -8.35
C ASN A 200 -17.90 24.64 -8.03
N ASN A 201 -17.15 23.81 -7.31
CA ASN A 201 -17.50 22.42 -7.00
C ASN A 201 -17.69 21.54 -8.25
N GLN A 202 -16.98 21.83 -9.34
CA GLN A 202 -17.04 20.99 -10.54
C GLN A 202 -16.58 19.57 -10.21
N VAL A 203 -17.42 18.59 -10.53
CA VAL A 203 -17.07 17.16 -10.42
C VAL A 203 -16.44 16.72 -11.74
N ARG A 204 -15.33 15.98 -11.64
CA ARG A 204 -14.61 15.39 -12.76
C ARG A 204 -14.51 13.88 -12.53
N TYR A 205 -15.25 13.12 -13.33
CA TYR A 205 -15.16 11.67 -13.36
C TYR A 205 -14.06 11.27 -14.33
N SER A 206 -13.01 10.62 -13.83
CA SER A 206 -11.92 10.08 -14.64
C SER A 206 -12.20 8.63 -15.01
N LEU A 207 -12.32 8.34 -16.30
CA LEU A 207 -12.47 6.97 -16.81
C LEU A 207 -11.11 6.41 -17.25
N GLY A 208 -10.73 5.30 -16.60
CA GLY A 208 -9.45 4.62 -16.82
C GLY A 208 -9.46 3.61 -17.97
N ASP A 209 -8.30 3.41 -18.60
CA ASP A 209 -8.05 2.19 -19.39
C ASP A 209 -7.74 0.98 -18.47
N HIS A 210 -7.34 -0.17 -19.06
CA HIS A 210 -7.03 -1.38 -18.28
C HIS A 210 -5.79 -1.24 -17.39
N LEU A 211 -4.97 -0.21 -17.59
CA LEU A 211 -3.80 0.14 -16.77
C LEU A 211 -4.12 1.24 -15.74
N GLY A 212 -5.35 1.77 -15.75
CA GLY A 212 -5.77 2.87 -14.89
C GLY A 212 -5.36 4.26 -15.40
N SER A 213 -4.88 4.38 -16.64
CA SER A 213 -4.56 5.68 -17.23
C SER A 213 -5.82 6.50 -17.50
N SER A 214 -5.84 7.79 -17.14
CA SER A 214 -7.00 8.67 -17.29
C SER A 214 -7.25 9.03 -18.76
N THR A 215 -8.14 8.29 -19.42
CA THR A 215 -8.41 8.46 -20.87
C THR A 215 -9.50 9.49 -21.16
N LEU A 216 -10.50 9.62 -20.28
CA LEU A 216 -11.59 10.58 -20.41
C LEU A 216 -11.86 11.26 -19.07
N GLU A 217 -12.21 12.53 -19.11
CA GLU A 217 -12.80 13.25 -17.98
C GLU A 217 -14.20 13.73 -18.34
N LEU A 218 -15.19 13.39 -17.51
CA LEU A 218 -16.58 13.81 -17.67
C LEU A 218 -17.00 14.73 -16.53
N ASP A 219 -17.89 15.69 -16.80
CA ASP A 219 -18.49 16.53 -15.77
C ASP A 219 -19.67 15.84 -15.05
N GLN A 220 -20.27 16.54 -14.07
CA GLN A 220 -21.42 16.03 -13.31
C GLN A 220 -22.69 15.76 -14.15
N GLN A 221 -22.76 16.23 -15.39
CA GLN A 221 -23.85 15.92 -16.34
C GLN A 221 -23.47 14.82 -17.33
N GLY A 222 -22.27 14.23 -17.22
CA GLY A 222 -21.74 13.27 -18.18
C GLY A 222 -21.19 13.92 -19.46
N GLY A 223 -21.04 15.24 -19.50
CA GLY A 223 -20.44 15.97 -20.61
C GLY A 223 -18.93 15.80 -20.65
N LEU A 224 -18.37 15.62 -21.86
CA LEU A 224 -16.93 15.41 -22.05
C LEU A 224 -16.14 16.70 -21.75
N ILE A 225 -15.24 16.65 -20.78
CA ILE A 225 -14.30 17.72 -20.43
C ILE A 225 -13.01 17.57 -21.23
N SER A 226 -12.38 16.40 -21.15
CA SER A 226 -11.09 16.12 -21.78
C SER A 226 -10.97 14.67 -22.25
N GLN A 227 -10.11 14.45 -23.24
CA GLN A 227 -9.71 13.15 -23.74
C GLN A 227 -8.19 13.09 -23.84
N GLU A 228 -7.60 11.96 -23.47
CA GLU A 228 -6.17 11.72 -23.61
C GLU A 228 -5.89 10.28 -24.04
N SER A 229 -4.85 10.08 -24.84
CA SER A 229 -4.35 8.76 -25.21
C SER A 229 -2.84 8.73 -25.12
N TYR A 230 -2.30 7.57 -24.77
CA TYR A 230 -0.90 7.41 -24.42
C TYR A 230 -0.18 6.48 -25.41
N TYR A 231 1.09 6.74 -25.64
CA TYR A 231 2.05 5.74 -26.10
C TYR A 231 2.19 4.63 -25.05
N PRO A 232 2.68 3.43 -25.42
CA PRO A 232 2.78 2.31 -24.48
C PRO A 232 3.55 2.64 -23.20
N PHE A 233 4.60 3.47 -23.30
CA PHE A 233 5.42 3.88 -22.16
C PHE A 233 4.96 5.20 -21.49
N GLY A 234 3.75 5.68 -21.78
CA GLY A 234 3.08 6.72 -21.00
C GLY A 234 3.29 8.17 -21.46
N SER A 235 4.07 8.42 -22.51
CA SER A 235 4.05 9.72 -23.19
C SER A 235 2.68 9.94 -23.83
N THR A 236 2.18 11.16 -23.83
CA THR A 236 0.86 11.48 -24.39
C THR A 236 0.92 11.52 -25.92
N ALA A 237 0.16 10.64 -26.58
CA ALA A 237 0.01 10.59 -28.03
C ALA A 237 -1.09 11.53 -28.55
N TRP A 238 -2.12 11.77 -27.74
CA TRP A 238 -3.24 12.65 -28.07
C TRP A 238 -3.75 13.34 -26.81
N TRP A 239 -4.05 14.64 -26.89
CA TRP A 239 -4.64 15.40 -25.79
C TRP A 239 -5.61 16.46 -26.30
N ALA A 240 -6.86 16.38 -25.86
CA ALA A 240 -7.94 17.28 -26.25
C ALA A 240 -8.80 17.69 -25.06
N ALA A 241 -9.36 18.90 -25.10
CA ALA A 241 -10.32 19.38 -24.12
C ALA A 241 -11.35 20.32 -24.74
N ARG A 242 -12.52 20.45 -24.11
CA ARG A 242 -13.54 21.42 -24.53
C ARG A 242 -13.14 22.87 -24.22
N SER A 243 -12.21 23.08 -23.28
CA SER A 243 -11.66 24.39 -22.96
C SER A 243 -10.21 24.29 -22.50
N ALA A 244 -9.40 25.30 -22.85
CA ALA A 244 -8.02 25.40 -22.39
C ALA A 244 -7.93 25.65 -20.87
N VAL A 245 -8.96 26.27 -20.27
CA VAL A 245 -9.02 26.52 -18.83
C VAL A 245 -9.20 25.21 -18.07
N GLU A 246 -10.16 24.36 -18.46
CA GLU A 246 -10.37 23.07 -17.78
C GLU A 246 -9.22 22.08 -18.00
N ALA A 247 -8.51 22.19 -19.12
CA ALA A 247 -7.36 21.34 -19.42
C ALA A 247 -6.22 21.51 -18.39
N LYS A 248 -6.05 22.71 -17.82
CA LYS A 248 -5.01 23.02 -16.81
C LYS A 248 -5.17 22.23 -15.52
N TYR A 249 -6.39 21.85 -15.16
CA TYR A 249 -6.69 21.15 -13.91
C TYR A 249 -6.61 19.62 -14.02
N LYS A 250 -6.19 19.07 -15.18
CA LYS A 250 -5.89 17.64 -15.33
C LYS A 250 -4.44 17.34 -14.95
N THR A 251 -4.24 16.84 -13.73
CA THR A 251 -2.92 16.52 -13.17
C THR A 251 -2.61 15.03 -13.17
N VAL A 252 -3.61 14.18 -12.90
CA VAL A 252 -3.49 12.72 -12.98
C VAL A 252 -3.73 12.22 -14.40
N ARG A 253 -2.80 11.41 -14.92
CA ARG A 253 -2.76 10.99 -16.33
C ARG A 253 -2.44 9.50 -16.46
N TYR A 254 -1.27 9.15 -16.99
CA TYR A 254 -0.86 7.76 -17.24
C TYR A 254 -0.76 6.93 -15.95
N SER A 255 -1.25 5.68 -15.98
CA SER A 255 -1.29 4.76 -14.83
C SER A 255 -1.88 5.35 -13.54
N GLY A 256 -2.78 6.33 -13.66
CA GLY A 256 -3.37 7.02 -12.52
C GLY A 256 -2.37 7.86 -11.71
N LYS A 257 -1.22 8.24 -12.29
CA LYS A 257 -0.17 9.02 -11.63
C LYS A 257 -0.21 10.49 -11.99
N GLU A 258 0.19 11.34 -11.05
CA GLU A 258 0.35 12.77 -11.30
C GLU A 258 1.57 13.01 -12.20
N ARG A 259 1.36 13.80 -13.25
CA ARG A 259 2.44 14.30 -14.10
C ARG A 259 2.82 15.71 -13.65
N ASP A 260 4.05 15.90 -13.20
CA ASP A 260 4.57 17.20 -12.75
C ASP A 260 4.90 18.12 -13.94
N ALA A 261 5.23 19.39 -13.67
CA ALA A 261 5.52 20.36 -14.72
C ALA A 261 6.78 19.99 -15.51
N SER A 262 7.77 19.38 -14.83
CA SER A 262 8.94 18.73 -15.44
C SER A 262 8.61 17.63 -16.46
N GLY A 263 7.37 17.14 -16.48
CA GLY A 263 6.92 16.04 -17.32
C GLY A 263 7.10 14.66 -16.71
N LEU A 264 7.85 14.56 -15.60
CA LEU A 264 7.98 13.34 -14.84
C LEU A 264 6.65 12.91 -14.24
N TYR A 265 6.46 11.60 -14.12
CA TYR A 265 5.38 11.03 -13.34
C TYR A 265 5.88 10.69 -11.94
N TYR A 266 5.16 11.15 -10.92
CA TYR A 266 5.42 10.78 -9.53
C TYR A 266 4.65 9.49 -9.20
N TYR A 267 5.39 8.41 -8.92
CA TYR A 267 4.80 7.10 -8.63
C TYR A 267 4.72 6.79 -7.12
N GLY A 268 5.39 7.56 -6.27
CA GLY A 268 5.52 7.30 -4.83
C GLY A 268 6.98 7.34 -4.41
N PHE A 269 7.71 6.26 -4.66
CA PHE A 269 9.12 6.13 -4.30
C PHE A 269 10.09 6.48 -5.43
N ARG A 270 9.60 6.51 -6.67
CA ARG A 270 10.40 6.83 -7.85
C ARG A 270 9.70 7.85 -8.75
N TYR A 271 10.53 8.53 -9.54
CA TYR A 271 10.07 9.39 -10.63
C TYR A 271 10.32 8.69 -11.96
N TYR A 272 9.29 8.69 -12.81
CA TYR A 272 9.31 8.02 -14.10
C TYR A 272 9.39 9.04 -15.23
N ALA A 273 10.35 8.85 -16.15
CA ALA A 273 10.50 9.67 -17.34
C ALA A 273 9.92 8.92 -18.56
N PRO A 274 8.67 9.20 -18.98
CA PRO A 274 8.00 8.46 -20.05
C PRO A 274 8.71 8.59 -21.40
N TRP A 275 9.39 9.72 -21.66
CA TRP A 275 10.19 9.89 -22.87
C TRP A 275 11.48 9.06 -22.84
N LEU A 276 12.05 8.80 -21.67
CA LEU A 276 13.21 7.89 -21.53
C LEU A 276 12.78 6.42 -21.45
N GLN A 277 11.51 6.15 -21.16
CA GLN A 277 10.94 4.81 -20.97
C GLN A 277 11.56 4.05 -19.79
N ARG A 278 11.99 4.79 -18.77
CA ARG A 278 12.65 4.24 -17.56
C ARG A 278 12.50 5.13 -16.34
N TRP A 279 12.82 4.56 -15.19
CA TRP A 279 13.00 5.30 -13.94
C TRP A 279 14.25 6.17 -14.00
N ILE A 280 14.21 7.32 -13.31
CA ILE A 280 15.37 8.23 -13.21
C ILE A 280 16.22 8.00 -11.95
N ASN A 281 15.72 7.17 -11.03
CA ASN A 281 16.42 6.70 -9.85
C ASN A 281 16.27 5.19 -9.71
N PRO A 282 17.24 4.48 -9.08
CA PRO A 282 17.19 3.04 -8.95
C PRO A 282 16.00 2.59 -8.10
N ASP A 283 15.55 1.35 -8.31
CA ASP A 283 14.56 0.70 -7.45
C ASP A 283 15.02 0.64 -5.99
N PRO A 284 14.35 1.34 -5.06
CA PRO A 284 14.72 1.24 -3.65
C PRO A 284 14.31 -0.11 -3.04
N ALA A 285 13.49 -0.93 -3.72
CA ALA A 285 13.26 -2.33 -3.36
C ALA A 285 14.41 -3.27 -3.80
N GLY A 286 15.38 -2.79 -4.59
CA GLY A 286 16.53 -3.56 -5.04
C GLY A 286 16.19 -4.54 -6.17
N ASP A 287 16.66 -5.78 -6.03
CA ASP A 287 16.59 -6.83 -7.06
C ASP A 287 15.25 -7.57 -7.13
N VAL A 288 14.21 -7.05 -6.48
CA VAL A 288 12.87 -7.66 -6.42
C VAL A 288 12.27 -7.86 -7.82
N ASP A 289 12.58 -6.97 -8.76
CA ASP A 289 12.10 -7.03 -10.16
C ASP A 289 13.11 -7.49 -11.18
N GLY A 290 14.23 -8.00 -10.69
CA GLY A 290 15.40 -8.34 -11.47
C GLY A 290 16.51 -7.32 -11.30
N LEU A 291 17.61 -7.59 -11.99
CA LEU A 291 18.87 -6.89 -11.77
C LEU A 291 18.93 -5.50 -12.43
N ASN A 292 17.92 -5.14 -13.24
CA ASN A 292 17.84 -3.82 -13.86
C ASN A 292 16.96 -2.89 -13.04
N PHE A 293 17.59 -2.09 -12.17
CA PHE A 293 16.90 -1.21 -11.23
C PHE A 293 16.23 0.01 -11.89
N TYR A 294 16.40 0.21 -13.20
CA TYR A 294 15.81 1.31 -13.94
C TYR A 294 14.70 0.86 -14.91
N ALA A 295 14.49 -0.45 -15.06
CA ALA A 295 13.49 -0.98 -15.98
C ALA A 295 12.06 -0.65 -15.50
N MET A 296 11.25 -0.12 -16.40
CA MET A 296 9.84 0.15 -16.14
C MET A 296 9.03 -1.12 -16.44
N VAL A 297 8.39 -1.70 -15.42
CA VAL A 297 7.43 -2.83 -15.50
C VAL A 297 7.87 -3.94 -16.47
N ARG A 298 9.13 -4.37 -16.36
CA ARG A 298 9.75 -5.43 -17.18
C ARG A 298 9.69 -5.17 -18.69
N ASN A 299 9.67 -3.89 -19.09
CA ASN A 299 9.49 -3.43 -20.48
C ASN A 299 8.20 -3.94 -21.15
N ASN A 300 7.16 -4.22 -20.36
CA ASN A 300 5.85 -4.60 -20.88
C ASN A 300 4.74 -3.75 -20.24
N PRO A 301 4.71 -2.45 -20.55
CA PRO A 301 3.79 -1.50 -19.94
C PRO A 301 2.36 -1.62 -20.44
N THR A 302 2.09 -2.48 -21.43
CA THR A 302 0.72 -2.78 -21.89
C THR A 302 0.05 -3.86 -21.06
N ALA A 303 0.81 -4.63 -20.28
CA ALA A 303 0.29 -5.72 -19.44
C ALA A 303 0.46 -5.47 -17.94
N TYR A 304 1.44 -4.66 -17.53
CA TYR A 304 1.81 -4.44 -16.14
C TYR A 304 1.74 -2.97 -15.75
N THR A 305 1.44 -2.72 -14.48
CA THR A 305 1.43 -1.40 -13.86
C THR A 305 2.35 -1.38 -12.66
N ASP A 306 2.89 -0.21 -12.30
CA ASP A 306 3.64 0.00 -11.06
C ASP A 306 2.83 0.93 -10.13
N PRO A 307 2.22 0.43 -9.04
CA PRO A 307 1.42 1.28 -8.17
C PRO A 307 2.21 2.25 -7.30
N TYR A 308 3.50 2.01 -7.02
CA TYR A 308 4.25 2.80 -6.01
C TYR A 308 5.65 3.25 -6.47
N GLY A 309 6.07 2.85 -7.66
CA GLY A 309 7.45 2.92 -8.10
C GLY A 309 8.32 1.90 -7.39
N LEU A 310 7.83 0.67 -7.16
CA LEU A 310 8.51 -0.41 -6.44
C LEU A 310 8.25 -1.79 -7.03
N THR A 311 7.70 -1.90 -8.25
CA THR A 311 6.83 -3.06 -8.54
C THR A 311 7.53 -4.34 -8.94
N GLY A 312 7.87 -5.05 -7.87
CA GLY A 312 7.52 -6.41 -7.50
C GLY A 312 7.12 -6.35 -6.03
N GLU A 313 6.25 -7.26 -5.59
CA GLU A 313 5.61 -7.19 -4.28
C GLU A 313 6.63 -6.92 -3.16
N TYR A 314 6.58 -5.73 -2.53
CA TYR A 314 7.48 -5.38 -1.43
C TYR A 314 7.39 -6.48 -0.38
N ARG A 315 8.50 -7.17 -0.16
CA ARG A 315 8.64 -8.30 0.78
C ARG A 315 9.53 -7.94 1.96
N GLY A 316 9.89 -6.66 2.07
CA GLY A 316 10.70 -6.09 3.14
C GLY A 316 12.10 -6.67 3.30
N ARG A 317 12.77 -6.96 2.17
CA ARG A 317 14.13 -7.47 2.16
C ARG A 317 15.10 -6.41 2.70
N ARG A 318 15.72 -6.67 3.85
CA ARG A 318 16.73 -5.84 4.53
C ARG A 318 16.25 -4.45 5.00
N ASP A 319 14.95 -4.27 5.21
CA ASP A 319 14.47 -3.07 5.91
C ASP A 319 14.85 -3.08 7.40
N SER A 320 14.51 -2.04 8.17
CA SER A 320 14.88 -1.96 9.60
C SER A 320 14.29 -3.12 10.40
N VAL A 321 13.00 -3.38 10.24
CA VAL A 321 12.28 -4.43 10.99
C VAL A 321 12.83 -5.82 10.63
N GLU A 322 13.06 -6.13 9.33
CA GLU A 322 13.65 -7.41 8.96
C GLU A 322 15.09 -7.54 9.46
N ARG A 323 15.87 -6.46 9.50
CA ARG A 323 17.22 -6.50 10.11
C ARG A 323 17.15 -6.83 11.59
N ASP A 324 16.18 -6.27 12.31
CA ASP A 324 15.95 -6.57 13.72
C ASP A 324 15.63 -8.06 13.91
N VAL A 325 14.74 -8.62 13.10
CA VAL A 325 14.45 -10.06 13.10
C VAL A 325 15.67 -10.91 12.72
N LEU A 326 16.47 -10.45 11.76
CA LEU A 326 17.68 -11.15 11.30
C LEU A 326 18.80 -11.21 12.34
N PHE A 327 18.79 -10.35 13.37
CA PHE A 327 19.72 -10.49 14.50
C PHE A 327 19.43 -11.73 15.33
N ASP A 328 18.15 -12.08 15.49
CA ASP A 328 17.69 -13.18 16.34
C ASP A 328 17.52 -14.51 15.57
N THR A 329 17.22 -14.45 14.26
CA THR A 329 16.92 -15.64 13.45
C THR A 329 17.22 -15.45 11.95
N GLY A 330 16.96 -16.49 11.14
CA GLY A 330 17.05 -16.42 9.68
C GLY A 330 15.69 -16.39 9.01
N ILE A 331 15.53 -15.56 7.97
CA ILE A 331 14.34 -15.58 7.09
C ILE A 331 14.51 -16.63 6.00
N LEU A 332 13.59 -17.60 5.96
CA LEU A 332 13.55 -18.70 5.00
C LEU A 332 12.80 -18.37 3.72
N ALA A 333 11.71 -17.60 3.82
CA ALA A 333 10.88 -17.25 2.69
C ALA A 333 10.11 -15.95 2.96
N ARG A 334 9.88 -15.16 1.91
CA ARG A 334 9.07 -13.93 1.95
C ARG A 334 7.94 -13.98 0.93
N GLY A 335 6.75 -13.60 1.35
CA GLY A 335 5.56 -13.63 0.52
C GLY A 335 5.14 -15.03 0.09
N ARG A 336 3.93 -15.14 -0.45
CA ARG A 336 3.29 -16.44 -0.76
C ARG A 336 4.11 -17.27 -1.73
N SER A 337 4.72 -16.63 -2.72
CA SER A 337 5.45 -17.34 -3.78
C SER A 337 6.73 -18.04 -3.30
N GLU A 338 7.47 -17.47 -2.34
CA GLU A 338 8.64 -18.15 -1.76
C GLU A 338 8.20 -19.20 -0.75
N ILE A 339 7.18 -18.91 0.05
CA ILE A 339 6.64 -19.83 1.07
C ILE A 339 6.12 -21.11 0.41
N SER A 340 5.46 -20.99 -0.74
CA SER A 340 4.97 -22.13 -1.52
C SER A 340 6.07 -23.08 -2.03
N LYS A 341 7.34 -22.62 -2.04
CA LYS A 341 8.50 -23.40 -2.49
C LYS A 341 9.26 -24.07 -1.34
N LEU A 342 8.86 -23.85 -0.09
CA LEU A 342 9.52 -24.47 1.06
C LEU A 342 9.28 -26.00 1.06
N PRO A 343 10.28 -26.83 1.40
CA PRO A 343 10.25 -28.28 1.19
C PRO A 343 9.27 -29.08 2.08
N LYS A 344 8.41 -28.43 2.88
CA LYS A 344 7.48 -29.08 3.82
C LYS A 344 6.10 -28.43 3.93
N THR A 345 5.77 -27.47 3.07
CA THR A 345 4.47 -26.79 3.15
C THR A 345 3.40 -27.65 2.49
N GLU A 346 2.35 -28.04 3.22
CA GLU A 346 1.16 -28.61 2.58
C GLU A 346 0.63 -27.58 1.54
N PRO A 347 0.33 -28.02 0.30
CA PRO A 347 -0.24 -27.14 -0.71
C PRO A 347 -1.47 -26.41 -0.16
N ASP A 348 -1.50 -25.09 -0.34
CA ASP A 348 -2.63 -24.24 0.03
C ASP A 348 -2.88 -24.10 1.55
N HIS A 349 -2.03 -24.65 2.43
CA HIS A 349 -2.19 -24.59 3.89
C HIS A 349 -2.46 -23.19 4.41
N LEU A 350 -1.56 -22.27 4.07
CA LEU A 350 -1.64 -20.89 4.55
C LEU A 350 -2.89 -20.18 4.01
N ASN A 351 -3.27 -20.42 2.76
CA ASN A 351 -4.49 -19.82 2.19
C ASN A 351 -5.75 -20.37 2.88
N ARG A 352 -5.80 -21.67 3.19
CA ARG A 352 -6.89 -22.27 3.96
C ARG A 352 -6.95 -21.69 5.37
N ALA A 353 -5.81 -21.50 6.03
CA ALA A 353 -5.74 -20.90 7.36
C ALA A 353 -6.27 -19.46 7.37
N PHE A 354 -5.84 -18.61 6.43
CA PHE A 354 -6.37 -17.24 6.30
C PHE A 354 -7.86 -17.23 5.96
N LYS A 355 -8.31 -18.09 5.04
CA LYS A 355 -9.72 -18.21 4.69
C LYS A 355 -10.58 -18.66 5.88
N LEU A 356 -10.07 -19.58 6.68
CA LEU A 356 -10.74 -20.08 7.89
C LEU A 356 -10.81 -18.96 8.96
N ALA A 357 -9.70 -18.26 9.19
CA ALA A 357 -9.66 -17.11 10.09
C ALA A 357 -10.65 -16.03 9.64
N TYR A 358 -10.60 -15.59 8.38
CA TYR A 358 -11.55 -14.63 7.82
C TYR A 358 -13.01 -15.06 8.05
N SER A 359 -13.32 -16.33 7.76
CA SER A 359 -14.68 -16.87 7.91
C SER A 359 -15.13 -16.87 9.38
N ALA A 360 -14.24 -17.26 10.30
CA ALA A 360 -14.52 -17.29 11.73
C ALA A 360 -14.80 -15.88 12.29
N TRP A 361 -13.93 -14.92 11.98
CA TRP A 361 -14.07 -13.54 12.43
C TRP A 361 -15.27 -12.83 11.79
N SER A 362 -15.52 -13.05 10.49
CA SER A 362 -16.66 -12.49 9.78
C SER A 362 -18.00 -13.02 10.32
N GLU A 363 -18.12 -14.33 10.54
CA GLU A 363 -19.35 -14.92 11.05
C GLU A 363 -19.61 -14.57 12.52
N SER A 364 -18.54 -14.48 13.31
CA SER A 364 -18.61 -13.98 14.69
C SER A 364 -19.09 -12.52 14.73
N SER A 365 -18.58 -11.65 13.85
CA SER A 365 -19.05 -10.26 13.74
C SER A 365 -20.56 -10.19 13.47
N LYS A 366 -21.09 -11.01 12.55
CA LYS A 366 -22.54 -11.08 12.28
C LYS A 366 -23.33 -11.56 13.50
N THR A 367 -22.84 -12.61 14.16
CA THR A 367 -23.46 -13.17 15.38
C THR A 367 -23.54 -12.11 16.48
N LEU A 368 -22.46 -11.34 16.66
CA LEU A 368 -22.39 -10.28 17.65
C LEU A 368 -23.24 -9.06 17.25
N ALA A 369 -23.33 -8.71 15.97
CA ALA A 369 -24.14 -7.60 15.48
C ALA A 369 -25.65 -7.87 15.40
N ALA A 370 -26.08 -9.13 15.52
CA ALA A 370 -27.49 -9.50 15.38
C ALA A 370 -28.37 -8.78 16.43
N PRO A 371 -29.63 -8.38 16.12
CA PRO A 371 -30.49 -7.73 17.10
C PRO A 371 -30.71 -8.57 18.37
N ALA A 372 -30.76 -9.90 18.21
CA ALA A 372 -30.78 -10.87 19.29
C ALA A 372 -29.73 -11.95 19.02
N ILE A 373 -29.14 -12.49 20.09
CA ILE A 373 -28.12 -13.54 20.03
C ILE A 373 -28.66 -14.80 20.73
N ALA A 374 -28.28 -15.98 20.24
CA ALA A 374 -28.66 -17.24 20.87
C ALA A 374 -27.95 -17.45 22.22
N GLN A 375 -28.54 -18.28 23.08
CA GLN A 375 -28.06 -18.50 24.45
C GLN A 375 -26.60 -18.97 24.52
N LEU A 376 -26.19 -19.91 23.67
CA LEU A 376 -24.84 -20.47 23.70
C LEU A 376 -23.76 -19.43 23.29
N PRO A 377 -23.87 -18.73 22.15
CA PRO A 377 -22.98 -17.61 21.82
C PRO A 377 -22.88 -16.53 22.91
N GLU A 378 -23.99 -16.17 23.55
CA GLU A 378 -23.99 -15.21 24.66
C GLU A 378 -23.22 -15.73 25.88
N LEU A 379 -23.39 -17.02 26.21
CA LEU A 379 -22.70 -17.68 27.31
C LEU A 379 -21.20 -17.79 27.04
N LEU A 380 -20.80 -18.17 25.82
CA LEU A 380 -19.40 -18.25 25.41
C LEU A 380 -18.71 -16.89 25.53
N MET A 381 -19.38 -15.82 25.10
CA MET A 381 -18.88 -14.45 25.26
C MET A 381 -18.63 -14.11 26.75
N SER A 382 -19.60 -14.40 27.63
CA SER A 382 -19.42 -14.20 29.08
C SER A 382 -18.29 -15.03 29.67
N TYR A 383 -18.14 -16.30 29.26
CA TYR A 383 -17.09 -17.18 29.77
C TYR A 383 -15.70 -16.74 29.32
N VAL A 384 -15.56 -16.25 28.09
CA VAL A 384 -14.26 -15.85 27.54
C VAL A 384 -13.88 -14.42 27.92
N LEU A 385 -14.83 -13.49 27.90
CA LEU A 385 -14.58 -12.05 28.06
C LEU A 385 -15.10 -11.45 29.37
N GLY A 386 -15.91 -12.19 30.15
CA GLY A 386 -16.59 -11.68 31.34
C GLY A 386 -17.99 -11.14 31.04
N ASP A 387 -18.85 -11.10 32.06
CA ASP A 387 -20.27 -10.75 31.92
C ASP A 387 -20.51 -9.32 31.41
N GLY A 388 -19.60 -8.39 31.69
CA GLY A 388 -19.70 -7.00 31.21
C GLY A 388 -19.61 -6.89 29.68
N ALA A 389 -19.10 -7.91 28.98
CA ALA A 389 -19.00 -7.89 27.52
C ALA A 389 -20.37 -7.83 26.83
N LYS A 390 -21.44 -8.28 27.51
CA LYS A 390 -22.81 -8.26 26.98
C LYS A 390 -23.29 -6.86 26.64
N GLU A 391 -22.99 -5.89 27.50
CA GLU A 391 -23.41 -4.49 27.33
C GLU A 391 -22.63 -3.79 26.21
N ARG A 392 -21.45 -4.32 25.85
CA ARG A 392 -20.52 -3.72 24.87
C ARG A 392 -20.40 -4.53 23.59
N ARG A 393 -21.41 -5.34 23.28
CA ARG A 393 -21.45 -6.23 22.12
C ARG A 393 -21.26 -5.51 20.78
N GLY A 394 -21.72 -4.27 20.67
CA GLY A 394 -21.53 -3.44 19.47
C GLY A 394 -20.05 -3.14 19.18
N GLU A 395 -19.28 -2.80 20.22
CA GLU A 395 -17.83 -2.57 20.10
C GLU A 395 -17.10 -3.85 19.68
N LEU A 396 -17.53 -4.99 20.22
CA LEU A 396 -16.97 -6.29 19.86
C LEU A 396 -17.29 -6.64 18.40
N ALA A 397 -18.52 -6.40 17.93
CA ALA A 397 -18.90 -6.63 16.54
C ALA A 397 -18.06 -5.79 15.55
N GLU A 398 -17.79 -4.52 15.88
CA GLU A 398 -16.92 -3.63 15.09
C GLU A 398 -15.47 -4.12 15.07
N THR A 399 -14.96 -4.55 16.23
CA THR A 399 -13.61 -5.13 16.36
C THR A 399 -13.47 -6.32 15.42
N TYR A 400 -14.41 -7.27 15.51
CA TYR A 400 -14.40 -8.47 14.68
C TYR A 400 -14.58 -8.17 13.19
N SER A 401 -15.42 -7.20 12.85
CA SER A 401 -15.61 -6.75 11.46
C SER A 401 -14.30 -6.18 10.88
N THR A 402 -13.63 -5.32 11.64
CA THR A 402 -12.37 -4.69 11.22
C THR A 402 -11.25 -5.72 11.05
N THR A 403 -11.12 -6.66 12.00
CA THR A 403 -10.15 -7.76 11.90
C THR A 403 -10.48 -8.69 10.72
N ALA A 404 -11.76 -8.99 10.47
CA ALA A 404 -12.16 -9.76 9.30
C ALA A 404 -11.79 -9.06 7.98
N CYS A 405 -12.00 -7.74 7.87
CA CYS A 405 -11.57 -6.97 6.71
C CYS A 405 -10.05 -7.03 6.50
N MET A 406 -9.27 -6.94 7.57
CA MET A 406 -7.81 -7.05 7.49
C MET A 406 -7.36 -8.47 7.11
N LEU A 407 -7.93 -9.51 7.71
CA LEU A 407 -7.69 -10.91 7.32
C LEU A 407 -8.02 -11.18 5.86
N LYS A 408 -9.07 -10.54 5.34
CA LYS A 408 -9.44 -10.61 3.92
C LYS A 408 -8.35 -9.98 3.04
N ASP A 409 -7.78 -8.86 3.44
CA ASP A 409 -6.68 -8.19 2.70
C ASP A 409 -5.43 -9.08 2.59
N TYR A 410 -5.07 -9.78 3.68
CA TYR A 410 -4.01 -10.81 3.67
C TYR A 410 -4.33 -12.06 2.82
N ASN A 411 -5.61 -12.29 2.48
CA ASN A 411 -6.06 -13.50 1.79
C ASN A 411 -6.32 -13.31 0.29
N GLU A 412 -6.90 -12.18 -0.13
CA GLU A 412 -7.44 -11.99 -1.50
C GLU A 412 -6.55 -11.16 -2.44
N GLY A 413 -5.24 -11.07 -2.19
CA GLY A 413 -4.33 -10.31 -3.06
C GLY A 413 -4.35 -8.79 -2.79
N GLY A 414 -4.77 -8.38 -1.59
CA GLY A 414 -4.69 -7.00 -1.13
C GLY A 414 -3.26 -6.52 -0.87
N GLY A 415 -3.11 -5.31 -0.33
CA GLY A 415 -1.79 -4.70 -0.06
C GLY A 415 -0.92 -5.55 0.89
N HIS A 416 -1.57 -6.30 1.78
CA HIS A 416 -0.92 -7.20 2.73
C HIS A 416 -0.70 -8.64 2.19
N TYR A 417 -1.09 -8.87 0.93
CA TYR A 417 -0.84 -10.05 0.08
C TYR A 417 0.32 -10.95 0.52
N ASN A 418 1.48 -10.29 0.43
CA ASN A 418 2.80 -10.89 0.57
C ASN A 418 3.55 -10.35 1.77
N GLN A 419 2.87 -9.66 2.69
CA GLN A 419 3.43 -9.16 3.94
C GLN A 419 3.52 -10.29 4.97
N ILE A 420 4.19 -11.37 4.60
CA ILE A 420 4.35 -12.58 5.40
C ILE A 420 5.78 -13.09 5.21
N ALA A 421 6.47 -13.39 6.30
CA ALA A 421 7.81 -13.95 6.28
C ALA A 421 7.89 -15.20 7.16
N ILE A 422 8.66 -16.20 6.71
CA ILE A 422 8.90 -17.44 7.46
C ILE A 422 10.29 -17.39 8.07
N MET A 423 10.38 -17.63 9.37
CA MET A 423 11.59 -17.63 10.18
C MET A 423 12.03 -19.05 10.50
N LYS A 424 13.35 -19.29 10.53
CA LYS A 424 13.94 -20.61 10.72
C LYS A 424 13.79 -21.16 12.14
N ASN A 425 13.71 -20.29 13.15
CA ASN A 425 13.45 -20.64 14.56
C ASN A 425 13.41 -19.33 15.36
N TYR A 426 12.35 -19.05 16.11
CA TYR A 426 12.27 -17.87 16.96
C TYR A 426 11.74 -18.28 18.33
N SER A 427 12.46 -17.92 19.40
CA SER A 427 12.09 -18.41 20.74
C SER A 427 10.95 -17.60 21.33
N GLY A 428 9.97 -18.30 21.92
CA GLY A 428 8.91 -17.69 22.72
C GLY A 428 7.69 -17.18 21.96
N THR A 429 7.59 -17.38 20.64
CA THR A 429 6.33 -17.17 19.89
C THR A 429 6.28 -17.97 18.59
N ASP A 430 5.07 -18.30 18.14
CA ASP A 430 4.81 -18.98 16.86
C ASP A 430 4.72 -18.00 15.69
N ALA A 431 4.27 -16.78 15.97
CA ALA A 431 4.23 -15.66 15.04
C ALA A 431 4.29 -14.33 15.79
N PHE A 432 4.55 -13.24 15.07
CA PHE A 432 4.33 -11.90 15.59
C PHE A 432 4.12 -10.90 14.44
N ILE A 433 3.48 -9.78 14.76
CA ILE A 433 3.57 -8.54 13.97
C ILE A 433 4.28 -7.48 14.81
N ASP A 434 5.29 -6.85 14.23
CA ASP A 434 5.87 -5.64 14.81
C ASP A 434 4.89 -4.47 14.62
N LEU A 435 4.46 -3.87 15.74
CA LEU A 435 3.51 -2.76 15.74
C LEU A 435 4.06 -1.50 15.08
N GLU A 436 5.39 -1.35 14.99
CA GLU A 436 6.09 -0.28 14.28
C GLU A 436 6.28 -0.60 12.80
N ASP A 437 6.11 -1.85 12.37
CA ASP A 437 6.14 -2.20 10.95
C ASP A 437 4.97 -1.54 10.22
N GLN A 438 5.29 -0.64 9.30
CA GLN A 438 4.32 0.09 8.49
C GLN A 438 3.62 -0.82 7.47
N HIS A 439 4.26 -1.94 7.11
CA HIS A 439 3.70 -2.96 6.23
C HIS A 439 2.94 -4.05 6.99
N LYS A 440 2.95 -3.98 8.33
CA LYS A 440 2.26 -4.91 9.23
C LYS A 440 2.61 -6.38 8.97
N ARG A 441 3.85 -6.68 8.56
CA ARG A 441 4.20 -8.05 8.15
C ARG A 441 4.02 -9.04 9.29
N ILE A 442 3.49 -10.21 8.93
CA ILE A 442 3.37 -11.35 9.83
C ILE A 442 4.64 -12.17 9.71
N PHE A 443 5.45 -12.18 10.76
CA PHE A 443 6.60 -13.06 10.89
C PHE A 443 6.14 -14.35 11.55
N MET A 444 6.27 -15.49 10.88
CA MET A 444 5.86 -16.80 11.39
C MET A 444 7.06 -17.72 11.52
N VAL A 445 7.12 -18.50 12.59
CA VAL A 445 8.10 -19.58 12.73
C VAL A 445 7.74 -20.71 11.77
N GLU A 446 8.74 -21.35 11.16
CA GLU A 446 8.53 -22.41 10.16
C GLU A 446 7.65 -23.56 10.68
N ASP A 447 7.71 -23.87 11.96
CA ASP A 447 6.92 -24.91 12.61
C ASP A 447 5.41 -24.66 12.53
N LEU A 448 4.97 -23.40 12.44
CA LEU A 448 3.56 -23.04 12.30
C LEU A 448 2.96 -23.56 10.98
N LEU A 449 3.80 -23.80 9.95
CA LEU A 449 3.37 -24.41 8.69
C LEU A 449 3.01 -25.90 8.83
N ASN A 450 3.40 -26.54 9.95
CA ASN A 450 3.10 -27.93 10.26
C ASN A 450 1.96 -28.08 11.30
N VAL A 451 1.46 -26.97 11.85
CA VAL A 451 0.31 -26.97 12.75
C VAL A 451 -0.96 -27.18 11.95
N HIS A 452 -1.95 -27.85 12.53
CA HIS A 452 -3.26 -28.07 11.95
C HIS A 452 -3.89 -26.73 11.51
N VAL A 453 -4.57 -26.72 10.37
CA VAL A 453 -5.07 -25.49 9.75
C VAL A 453 -5.94 -24.63 10.67
N ALA A 454 -6.69 -25.27 11.59
CA ALA A 454 -7.47 -24.55 12.60
C ALA A 454 -6.58 -23.82 13.62
N GLY A 455 -5.49 -24.44 14.07
CA GLY A 455 -4.48 -23.81 14.93
C GLY A 455 -3.81 -22.63 14.26
N THR A 456 -3.31 -22.82 13.03
CA THR A 456 -2.72 -21.73 12.24
C THR A 456 -3.73 -20.59 12.05
N SER A 457 -5.01 -20.88 11.83
CA SER A 457 -6.04 -19.84 11.69
C SER A 457 -6.27 -19.02 12.97
N ILE A 458 -6.16 -19.64 14.15
CA ILE A 458 -6.24 -18.95 15.44
C ILE A 458 -5.04 -18.01 15.58
N THR A 459 -3.83 -18.49 15.31
CA THR A 459 -2.62 -17.68 15.36
C THR A 459 -2.70 -16.49 14.40
N LEU A 460 -3.13 -16.70 13.16
CA LEU A 460 -3.30 -15.60 12.19
C LEU A 460 -4.36 -14.57 12.65
N GLY A 461 -5.48 -15.04 13.20
CA GLY A 461 -6.50 -14.16 13.76
C GLY A 461 -5.99 -13.34 14.94
N HIS A 462 -5.20 -13.96 15.82
CA HIS A 462 -4.50 -13.30 16.93
C HIS A 462 -3.58 -12.20 16.42
N GLU A 463 -2.64 -12.54 15.52
CA GLU A 463 -1.66 -11.56 15.00
C GLU A 463 -2.33 -10.37 14.32
N VAL A 464 -3.29 -10.64 13.43
CA VAL A 464 -3.99 -9.59 12.69
C VAL A 464 -4.86 -8.73 13.61
N SER A 465 -5.30 -9.24 14.76
CA SER A 465 -6.04 -8.43 15.73
C SER A 465 -5.18 -7.31 16.35
N HIS A 466 -3.85 -7.48 16.46
CA HIS A 466 -2.98 -6.40 16.94
C HIS A 466 -2.95 -5.18 16.02
N THR A 467 -3.26 -5.33 14.74
CA THR A 467 -3.12 -4.24 13.76
C THR A 467 -4.36 -3.36 13.63
N VAL A 468 -5.45 -3.72 14.31
CA VAL A 468 -6.72 -2.98 14.23
C VAL A 468 -6.89 -2.01 15.40
N LEU A 469 -7.85 -1.08 15.26
CA LEU A 469 -8.23 -0.12 16.30
C LEU A 469 -7.05 0.71 16.84
N ASN A 470 -6.05 1.04 16.00
CA ASN A 470 -4.82 1.74 16.38
C ASN A 470 -4.01 0.99 17.45
N ASN A 471 -3.74 -0.29 17.22
CA ASN A 471 -2.91 -1.15 18.07
C ASN A 471 -3.44 -1.26 19.53
N LYS A 472 -4.77 -1.24 19.66
CA LYS A 472 -5.46 -1.32 20.97
C LYS A 472 -5.62 -2.75 21.50
N ILE A 473 -5.34 -3.76 20.70
CA ILE A 473 -5.41 -5.16 21.11
C ILE A 473 -3.99 -5.62 21.41
N LEU A 474 -3.77 -6.23 22.58
CA LEU A 474 -2.46 -6.63 23.11
C LEU A 474 -2.54 -8.00 23.81
N ASP A 475 -1.42 -8.52 24.29
CA ASP A 475 -1.32 -9.80 25.00
C ASP A 475 -1.41 -9.61 26.52
N PHE A 476 -2.62 -9.47 27.03
CA PHE A 476 -2.88 -9.39 28.46
C PHE A 476 -2.91 -10.78 29.12
N GLY A 477 -3.29 -11.83 28.40
CA GLY A 477 -3.37 -13.20 28.91
C GLY A 477 -3.19 -14.25 27.83
N TYR A 478 -2.38 -15.27 28.11
CA TYR A 478 -2.09 -16.37 27.20
C TYR A 478 -3.01 -17.55 27.50
N LEU A 479 -3.85 -17.93 26.54
CA LEU A 479 -4.74 -19.08 26.67
C LEU A 479 -3.99 -20.39 26.36
N ALA A 480 -4.53 -21.51 26.83
CA ALA A 480 -4.04 -22.83 26.45
C ALA A 480 -3.91 -22.95 24.92
N ALA A 481 -2.82 -23.57 24.45
CA ALA A 481 -2.51 -23.65 23.04
C ALA A 481 -3.56 -24.44 22.25
N GLY A 482 -3.97 -25.61 22.76
CA GLY A 482 -5.03 -26.44 22.17
C GLY A 482 -4.74 -26.74 20.69
N LEU A 483 -5.64 -26.31 19.80
CA LEU A 483 -5.48 -26.46 18.35
C LEU A 483 -4.17 -25.84 17.81
N ARG A 484 -3.57 -24.85 18.49
CA ARG A 484 -2.29 -24.23 18.09
C ARG A 484 -1.08 -25.16 18.20
N ASP A 485 -1.17 -26.22 19.00
CA ASP A 485 -0.13 -27.24 19.14
C ASP A 485 -0.45 -28.54 18.36
N GLU A 486 -1.64 -28.64 17.76
CA GLU A 486 -2.07 -29.83 17.03
C GLU A 486 -1.28 -29.96 15.73
N LYS A 487 -0.58 -31.08 15.53
CA LYS A 487 0.25 -31.34 14.33
C LYS A 487 -0.33 -32.40 13.41
N ALA A 488 -1.43 -33.05 13.81
CA ALA A 488 -2.13 -33.97 12.94
C ALA A 488 -2.71 -33.24 11.72
N ALA A 489 -2.54 -33.82 10.53
CA ALA A 489 -3.04 -33.24 9.29
C ALA A 489 -4.58 -33.20 9.24
N ALA A 490 -5.25 -34.08 9.98
CA ALA A 490 -6.70 -34.11 10.19
C ALA A 490 -6.99 -34.71 11.57
N ILE A 491 -8.06 -34.24 12.23
CA ILE A 491 -8.47 -34.69 13.57
C ILE A 491 -9.93 -35.13 13.58
N SER A 492 -10.32 -35.92 14.59
CA SER A 492 -11.72 -36.27 14.80
C SER A 492 -12.50 -35.09 15.39
N GLU A 493 -13.83 -35.12 15.23
CA GLU A 493 -14.69 -34.12 15.88
C GLU A 493 -14.53 -34.09 17.41
N ASP A 494 -14.37 -35.24 18.05
CA ASP A 494 -14.13 -35.32 19.50
C ASP A 494 -12.82 -34.63 19.91
N SER A 495 -11.74 -34.86 19.16
CA SER A 495 -10.45 -34.20 19.40
C SER A 495 -10.55 -32.69 19.20
N TYR A 496 -11.25 -32.24 18.15
CA TYR A 496 -11.50 -30.82 17.91
C TYR A 496 -12.27 -30.18 19.08
N ILE A 497 -13.32 -30.82 19.57
CA ILE A 497 -14.12 -30.33 20.70
C ILE A 497 -13.26 -30.28 21.96
N GLN A 498 -12.49 -31.33 22.26
CA GLN A 498 -11.61 -31.38 23.43
C GLN A 498 -10.61 -30.22 23.46
N HIS A 499 -10.03 -29.87 22.30
CA HIS A 499 -9.14 -28.72 22.19
C HIS A 499 -9.86 -27.39 22.47
N LEU A 500 -11.08 -27.21 21.97
CA LEU A 500 -11.88 -26.01 22.27
C LEU A 500 -12.29 -25.92 23.73
N GLU A 501 -12.65 -27.04 24.36
CA GLU A 501 -12.96 -27.10 25.79
C GLU A 501 -11.74 -26.72 26.65
N GLY A 502 -10.54 -27.17 26.28
CA GLY A 502 -9.29 -26.75 26.93
C GLY A 502 -9.07 -25.23 26.83
N GLY A 503 -9.29 -24.66 25.64
CA GLY A 503 -9.23 -23.21 25.42
C GLY A 503 -10.27 -22.44 26.23
N LEU A 504 -11.52 -22.92 26.27
CA LEU A 504 -12.62 -22.32 27.03
C LEU A 504 -12.33 -22.34 28.53
N ASN A 505 -11.90 -23.48 29.06
CA ASN A 505 -11.53 -23.63 30.47
C ASN A 505 -10.42 -22.66 30.85
N SER A 506 -9.39 -22.53 30.00
CA SER A 506 -8.31 -21.56 30.20
C SER A 506 -8.83 -20.11 30.21
N ALA A 507 -9.72 -19.75 29.29
CA ALA A 507 -10.33 -18.42 29.25
C ALA A 507 -11.17 -18.12 30.51
N MET A 508 -11.90 -19.12 31.01
CA MET A 508 -12.67 -19.01 32.26
C MET A 508 -11.76 -18.77 33.49
N GLU A 509 -10.54 -19.29 33.51
CA GLU A 509 -9.59 -18.96 34.58
C GLU A 509 -9.23 -17.47 34.62
N TYR A 510 -9.22 -16.80 33.46
CA TYR A 510 -8.99 -15.37 33.36
C TYR A 510 -10.25 -14.56 33.72
N SER A 511 -11.40 -14.87 33.13
CA SER A 511 -12.64 -14.13 33.37
C SER A 511 -13.13 -14.23 34.83
N TYR A 512 -12.89 -15.38 35.48
CA TYR A 512 -13.17 -15.60 36.90
C TYR A 512 -12.04 -15.17 37.85
N GLY A 513 -11.00 -14.53 37.33
CA GLY A 513 -9.95 -13.89 38.13
C GLY A 513 -8.89 -14.83 38.72
N ARG A 514 -8.92 -16.13 38.41
CA ARG A 514 -7.90 -17.10 38.87
C ARG A 514 -6.50 -16.80 38.29
N LYS A 515 -6.43 -16.05 37.18
CA LYS A 515 -5.18 -15.64 36.52
C LYS A 515 -4.86 -14.15 36.66
N ASN A 516 -5.46 -13.44 37.63
CA ASN A 516 -5.21 -12.01 37.85
C ASN A 516 -3.72 -11.68 37.97
N ALA A 517 -2.98 -12.41 38.81
CA ALA A 517 -1.54 -12.17 38.98
C ALA A 517 -0.74 -12.34 37.67
N HIS A 518 -1.20 -13.21 36.77
CA HIS A 518 -0.58 -13.37 35.45
C HIS A 518 -0.87 -12.18 34.54
N MET A 519 -2.13 -11.72 34.45
CA MET A 519 -2.49 -10.54 33.66
C MET A 519 -1.73 -9.30 34.12
N PHE A 520 -1.63 -9.11 35.44
CA PHE A 520 -0.91 -7.98 36.01
C PHE A 520 0.57 -7.96 35.60
N ARG A 521 1.26 -9.11 35.71
CA ARG A 521 2.67 -9.23 35.28
C ARG A 521 2.84 -8.94 33.78
N SER A 522 1.86 -9.31 32.96
CA SER A 522 1.89 -9.05 31.51
C SER A 522 1.79 -7.55 31.23
N VAL A 523 0.90 -6.85 31.93
CA VAL A 523 0.78 -5.38 31.88
C VAL A 523 2.07 -4.69 32.33
N GLU A 524 2.64 -5.07 33.48
CA GLU A 524 3.90 -4.51 33.95
C GLU A 524 5.04 -4.71 32.94
N ARG A 525 5.13 -5.90 32.34
CA ARG A 525 6.12 -6.20 31.32
C ARG A 525 5.93 -5.34 30.07
N MET A 526 4.70 -5.16 29.60
CA MET A 526 4.41 -4.33 28.43
C MET A 526 4.72 -2.85 28.66
N ILE A 527 4.46 -2.33 29.86
CA ILE A 527 4.87 -0.96 30.24
C ILE A 527 6.40 -0.86 30.24
N GLY A 528 7.10 -1.83 30.84
CA GLY A 528 8.57 -1.84 30.88
C GLY A 528 9.23 -1.94 29.50
N LYS A 529 8.55 -2.53 28.51
CA LYS A 529 9.00 -2.62 27.11
C LYS A 529 8.49 -1.47 26.22
N ASN A 530 7.83 -0.45 26.77
CA ASN A 530 7.17 0.64 26.02
C ASN A 530 6.10 0.19 24.99
N VAL A 531 5.58 -1.03 25.11
CA VAL A 531 4.48 -1.55 24.25
C VAL A 531 3.13 -0.97 24.71
N LEU A 532 2.96 -0.77 26.02
CA LEU A 532 1.75 -0.18 26.61
C LEU A 532 2.10 1.11 27.35
N SER A 533 1.50 2.23 26.94
CA SER A 533 1.72 3.50 27.65
C SER A 533 1.05 3.48 29.04
N THR A 534 1.68 4.15 30.00
CA THR A 534 1.14 4.34 31.36
C THR A 534 -0.27 4.92 31.32
N GLU A 535 -0.52 5.94 30.51
CA GLU A 535 -1.84 6.57 30.39
C GLU A 535 -2.92 5.58 29.93
N ARG A 536 -2.59 4.73 28.94
CA ARG A 536 -3.52 3.69 28.47
C ARG A 536 -3.73 2.60 29.52
N ALA A 537 -2.68 2.20 30.25
CA ALA A 537 -2.80 1.25 31.34
C ALA A 537 -3.75 1.77 32.44
N LEU A 538 -3.62 3.03 32.84
CA LEU A 538 -4.49 3.67 33.83
C LEU A 538 -5.97 3.69 33.38
N ARG A 539 -6.23 3.94 32.08
CA ARG A 539 -7.58 3.85 31.52
C ARG A 539 -8.15 2.43 31.56
N LEU A 540 -7.36 1.42 31.19
CA LEU A 540 -7.80 0.02 31.19
C LEU A 540 -8.16 -0.49 32.59
N PHE A 541 -7.42 -0.02 33.60
CA PHE A 541 -7.63 -0.37 35.01
C PHE A 541 -8.63 0.54 35.73
N GLU A 542 -9.14 1.57 35.05
CA GLU A 542 -10.04 2.58 35.61
C GLU A 542 -9.49 3.20 36.90
N VAL A 543 -8.24 3.65 36.85
CA VAL A 543 -7.55 4.26 38.00
C VAL A 543 -6.82 5.54 37.62
N LYS A 544 -6.50 6.36 38.64
CA LYS A 544 -5.86 7.67 38.45
C LYS A 544 -4.34 7.63 38.61
N SER A 545 -3.79 6.59 39.25
CA SER A 545 -2.36 6.44 39.45
C SER A 545 -1.89 4.98 39.34
N MET A 546 -0.60 4.79 39.05
CA MET A 546 0.02 3.45 39.00
C MET A 546 0.04 2.77 40.38
N GLN A 547 -0.06 3.55 41.45
CA GLN A 547 -0.11 3.02 42.82
C GLN A 547 -1.48 2.40 43.12
N ASP A 548 -2.54 2.97 42.56
CA ASP A 548 -3.91 2.43 42.67
C ASP A 548 -4.08 1.12 41.89
N MET A 549 -3.32 0.91 40.80
CA MET A 549 -3.31 -0.37 40.06
C MET A 549 -2.83 -1.53 40.94
N LYS A 550 -1.94 -1.27 41.90
CA LYS A 550 -1.37 -2.30 42.80
C LYS A 550 -2.37 -2.76 43.87
N ILE A 551 -3.49 -2.05 44.05
CA ILE A 551 -4.57 -2.41 44.99
C ILE A 551 -5.55 -3.35 44.28
N GLU A 552 -5.09 -4.57 43.96
CA GLU A 552 -5.85 -5.72 43.42
C GLU A 552 -7.05 -5.39 42.49
N ARG A 553 -6.94 -4.39 41.61
CA ARG A 553 -8.06 -3.94 40.76
C ARG A 553 -8.55 -5.00 39.78
N LEU A 554 -7.74 -6.02 39.52
CA LEU A 554 -8.16 -7.19 38.75
C LEU A 554 -9.22 -8.05 39.47
N SER A 555 -9.48 -7.84 40.77
CA SER A 555 -10.62 -8.42 41.46
C SER A 555 -11.95 -7.79 41.05
N ASP A 556 -11.92 -6.61 40.42
CA ASP A 556 -13.08 -5.98 39.78
C ASP A 556 -13.43 -6.67 38.44
N PRO A 557 -14.63 -7.25 38.30
CA PRO A 557 -15.07 -7.87 37.04
C PRO A 557 -15.09 -6.93 35.83
N ALA A 558 -15.36 -5.64 36.03
CA ALA A 558 -15.39 -4.67 34.93
C ALA A 558 -13.98 -4.46 34.35
N VAL A 559 -12.98 -4.35 35.21
CA VAL A 559 -11.56 -4.23 34.80
C VAL A 559 -11.09 -5.48 34.04
N ARG A 560 -11.45 -6.68 34.52
CA ARG A 560 -11.14 -7.92 33.78
C ARG A 560 -11.78 -7.94 32.40
N THR A 561 -13.04 -7.54 32.32
CA THR A 561 -13.76 -7.46 31.04
C THR A 561 -13.06 -6.51 30.07
N ASN A 562 -12.66 -5.32 30.54
CA ASN A 562 -11.91 -4.35 29.73
C ASN A 562 -10.62 -4.95 29.16
N LEU A 563 -9.84 -5.66 29.98
CA LEU A 563 -8.60 -6.29 29.51
C LEU A 563 -8.87 -7.42 28.51
N LEU A 564 -9.83 -8.30 28.81
CA LEU A 564 -10.14 -9.45 27.96
C LEU A 564 -10.74 -9.05 26.60
N MET A 565 -11.57 -8.01 26.56
CA MET A 565 -12.06 -7.43 25.29
C MET A 565 -10.95 -6.82 24.43
N ASN A 566 -9.78 -6.54 25.01
CA ASN A 566 -8.60 -6.04 24.30
C ASN A 566 -7.46 -7.08 24.27
N ASN A 567 -7.75 -8.35 24.58
CA ASN A 567 -6.76 -9.43 24.61
C ASN A 567 -6.80 -10.26 23.33
N ALA A 568 -5.70 -10.30 22.57
CA ALA A 568 -5.65 -10.97 21.27
C ALA A 568 -6.02 -12.46 21.35
N ASP A 569 -5.46 -13.21 22.31
CA ASP A 569 -5.81 -14.63 22.52
C ASP A 569 -7.31 -14.83 22.79
N SER A 570 -7.92 -14.00 23.64
CA SER A 570 -9.34 -14.13 24.00
C SER A 570 -10.24 -13.91 22.79
N LEU A 571 -9.92 -12.91 21.96
CA LEU A 571 -10.67 -12.60 20.76
C LEU A 571 -10.50 -13.69 19.69
N ALA A 572 -9.27 -14.16 19.46
CA ALA A 572 -9.01 -15.22 18.50
C ALA A 572 -9.70 -16.53 18.87
N MET A 573 -9.66 -16.93 20.16
CA MET A 573 -10.33 -18.14 20.63
C MET A 573 -11.85 -18.03 20.51
N LEU A 574 -12.44 -16.91 20.94
CA LEU A 574 -13.88 -16.70 20.85
C LEU A 574 -14.37 -16.69 19.39
N SER A 575 -13.55 -16.22 18.44
CA SER A 575 -13.90 -16.24 17.01
C SER A 575 -14.18 -17.65 16.46
N ILE A 576 -13.39 -18.64 16.89
CA ILE A 576 -13.59 -20.03 16.46
C ILE A 576 -14.80 -20.65 17.13
N MET A 577 -15.03 -20.33 18.41
CA MET A 577 -16.17 -20.85 19.18
C MET A 577 -17.51 -20.31 18.67
N LEU A 578 -17.61 -19.01 18.37
CA LEU A 578 -18.83 -18.41 17.85
C LEU A 578 -19.15 -18.86 16.42
N ALA A 579 -18.13 -19.16 15.62
CA ALA A 579 -18.28 -19.59 14.23
C ALA A 579 -18.14 -21.12 14.04
N GLU A 580 -18.35 -21.91 15.09
CA GLU A 580 -18.04 -23.35 15.12
C GLU A 580 -18.61 -24.12 13.92
N SER A 581 -19.87 -23.90 13.57
CA SER A 581 -20.52 -24.61 12.46
C SER A 581 -19.86 -24.31 11.10
N THR A 582 -19.53 -23.03 10.85
CA THR A 582 -18.84 -22.56 9.65
C THR A 582 -17.42 -23.09 9.58
N VAL A 583 -16.71 -23.11 10.72
CA VAL A 583 -15.36 -23.65 10.84
C VAL A 583 -15.36 -25.16 10.56
N LYS A 584 -16.20 -25.95 11.27
CA LYS A 584 -16.33 -27.40 11.07
C LYS A 584 -16.71 -27.75 9.63
N SER A 585 -17.65 -27.02 9.03
CA SER A 585 -18.05 -27.21 7.63
C SER A 585 -16.88 -27.02 6.66
N SER A 586 -16.05 -26.00 6.89
CA SER A 586 -14.86 -25.73 6.07
C SER A 586 -13.80 -26.81 6.26
N LEU A 587 -13.53 -27.21 7.51
CA LEU A 587 -12.56 -28.26 7.82
C LEU A 587 -12.96 -29.62 7.22
N ARG A 588 -14.22 -30.04 7.35
CA ARG A 588 -14.74 -31.28 6.73
C ARG A 588 -14.58 -31.25 5.21
N ARG A 589 -14.91 -30.11 4.58
CA ARG A 589 -14.75 -29.93 3.13
C ARG A 589 -13.30 -30.10 2.67
N TRP A 590 -12.34 -29.74 3.51
CA TRP A 590 -10.91 -29.89 3.23
C TRP A 590 -10.32 -31.22 3.71
N GLY A 591 -11.13 -32.12 4.27
CA GLY A 591 -10.65 -33.39 4.84
C GLY A 591 -9.78 -33.20 6.09
N LYS A 592 -9.95 -32.08 6.81
CA LYS A 592 -9.19 -31.71 8.02
C LYS A 592 -9.92 -32.08 9.31
N LEU A 593 -11.21 -32.40 9.19
CA LEU A 593 -12.06 -32.88 10.28
C LEU A 593 -12.86 -34.07 9.75
N PHE A 594 -12.86 -35.18 10.47
CA PHE A 594 -13.58 -36.41 10.09
C PHE A 594 -14.49 -36.93 11.19
#